data_AF-A0A920N6W4-F1
#
_entry.id   AF-A0A920N6W4-F1
#
_cell.length_a   1.000
_cell.length_b   1.000
_cell.length_c   1.000
_cell.angle_alpha   90.00
_cell.angle_beta   90.00
_cell.angle_gamma   90.00
#
_symmetry.space_group_name_H-M   'P 1'
#
loop_
_entity.id
_entity.type
_entity.pdbx_description
1 polymer ?
#
loop_
_entity_poly.entity_id
_entity_poly.type
_entity_poly.pdbx_seq_one_letter_code
_entity_poly.pdbx_strand_id
1 'polypeptide(L)'
;MEPFPEALKNLDKNKNKKIAKTELPKGSPVAARFFRIDLDQDGELNAVEWKKHAAVFKNAQNVAMAVRPGGRGDVTRSHVDWLAREGLPVVPSPTVYKGLLYMVKNGGILTSLDAKTGKRTRRARISGRGNYYASLVAGDGKIFACNEAGVMTIIKAGKSWSVIGSHDFGERILAPPVVREGQMFIRTDNAVYCFGRK
;
A
#
# COMPACT_ATOMS: atom_id res chain seq x y z
N MET A 1 -0.25 -23.57 4.67
CA MET A 1 -0.73 -24.73 3.90
C MET A 1 0.34 -25.77 3.94
N GLU A 2 -0.06 -26.96 4.32
CA GLU A 2 0.69 -28.19 4.24
C GLU A 2 1.17 -28.47 2.79
N PRO A 3 2.25 -29.23 2.61
CA PRO A 3 2.66 -29.72 1.29
C PRO A 3 1.51 -30.42 0.56
N PHE A 4 1.42 -30.23 -0.76
CA PHE A 4 0.32 -30.81 -1.56
C PHE A 4 0.13 -32.33 -1.39
N PRO A 5 1.19 -33.17 -1.31
CA PRO A 5 1.03 -34.60 -1.04
C PRO A 5 0.38 -34.92 0.30
N GLU A 6 0.51 -34.05 1.30
CA GLU A 6 -0.13 -34.19 2.59
C GLU A 6 -1.59 -33.72 2.54
N ALA A 7 -1.86 -32.63 1.82
CA ALA A 7 -3.21 -32.14 1.55
C ALA A 7 -4.08 -33.20 0.86
N LEU A 8 -3.56 -33.88 -0.17
CA LEU A 8 -4.28 -34.94 -0.89
C LEU A 8 -4.72 -36.07 0.04
N LYS A 9 -3.92 -36.48 1.02
CA LYS A 9 -4.29 -37.56 1.96
C LYS A 9 -5.57 -37.26 2.73
N ASN A 10 -5.85 -35.97 2.97
CA ASN A 10 -6.95 -35.53 3.81
C ASN A 10 -8.12 -34.95 3.00
N LEU A 11 -7.85 -34.44 1.80
CA LEU A 11 -8.79 -33.62 1.04
C LEU A 11 -9.19 -34.22 -0.31
N ASP A 12 -8.40 -35.11 -0.91
CA ASP A 12 -8.73 -35.77 -2.18
C ASP A 12 -9.61 -37.00 -1.91
N LYS A 13 -10.94 -36.82 -1.95
CA LYS A 13 -11.91 -37.88 -1.62
C LYS A 13 -12.13 -38.81 -2.80
N ASN A 14 -12.09 -38.28 -4.02
CA ASN A 14 -12.31 -39.05 -5.24
C ASN A 14 -11.01 -39.70 -5.81
N LYS A 15 -9.85 -39.43 -5.19
CA LYS A 15 -8.52 -39.95 -5.54
C LYS A 15 -8.05 -39.52 -6.93
N ASN A 16 -8.48 -38.36 -7.42
CA ASN A 16 -8.12 -37.85 -8.74
C ASN A 16 -6.81 -37.03 -8.76
N LYS A 17 -6.11 -36.95 -7.61
CA LYS A 17 -4.87 -36.18 -7.40
C LYS A 17 -5.04 -34.66 -7.53
N LYS A 18 -6.27 -34.19 -7.43
CA LYS A 18 -6.64 -32.77 -7.32
C LYS A 18 -7.55 -32.59 -6.10
N ILE A 19 -7.88 -31.34 -5.78
CA ILE A 19 -8.76 -31.01 -4.65
C ILE A 19 -9.90 -30.14 -5.16
N ALA A 20 -11.10 -30.72 -5.30
CA ALA A 20 -12.28 -29.97 -5.71
C ALA A 20 -12.80 -29.07 -4.58
N LYS A 21 -13.47 -27.98 -4.94
CA LYS A 21 -14.06 -27.05 -3.96
C LYS A 21 -15.03 -27.76 -2.99
N THR A 22 -15.75 -28.77 -3.47
CA THR A 22 -16.72 -29.58 -2.71
C THR A 22 -16.05 -30.50 -1.69
N GLU A 23 -14.77 -30.80 -1.86
CA GLU A 23 -14.02 -31.67 -0.95
C GLU A 23 -13.42 -30.92 0.24
N LEU A 24 -13.28 -29.60 0.11
CA LEU A 24 -12.77 -28.72 1.15
C LEU A 24 -13.74 -28.60 2.34
N PRO A 25 -13.24 -28.56 3.59
CA PRO A 25 -14.07 -28.30 4.76
C PRO A 25 -14.82 -26.97 4.65
N LYS A 26 -16.09 -26.95 5.08
CA LYS A 26 -16.90 -25.73 5.18
C LYS A 26 -16.18 -24.73 6.09
N GLY A 27 -16.04 -23.49 5.62
CA GLY A 27 -15.33 -22.43 6.34
C GLY A 27 -13.80 -22.48 6.25
N SER A 28 -13.22 -23.42 5.48
CA SER A 28 -11.77 -23.44 5.29
C SER A 28 -11.28 -22.16 4.60
N PRO A 29 -10.11 -21.61 4.99
CA PRO A 29 -9.53 -20.43 4.35
C PRO A 29 -9.23 -20.63 2.86
N VAL A 30 -9.02 -21.89 2.43
CA VAL A 30 -8.83 -22.29 1.03
C VAL A 30 -10.16 -22.20 0.28
N ALA A 31 -11.26 -22.73 0.83
CA ALA A 31 -12.58 -22.65 0.20
C ALA A 31 -13.06 -21.20 0.04
N ALA A 32 -12.81 -20.34 1.04
CA ALA A 32 -13.15 -18.92 0.99
C ALA A 32 -12.40 -18.14 -0.12
N ARG A 33 -11.25 -18.65 -0.56
CA ARG A 33 -10.39 -18.03 -1.58
C ARG A 33 -10.26 -18.88 -2.83
N PHE A 34 -11.07 -19.93 -2.98
CA PHE A 34 -10.93 -20.95 -4.04
C PHE A 34 -10.77 -20.31 -5.42
N PHE A 35 -11.64 -19.35 -5.75
CA PHE A 35 -11.64 -18.63 -7.02
C PHE A 35 -10.33 -17.86 -7.33
N ARG A 36 -9.50 -17.57 -6.33
CA ARG A 36 -8.19 -16.91 -6.50
C ARG A 36 -7.05 -17.92 -6.60
N ILE A 37 -7.28 -19.17 -6.18
CA ILE A 37 -6.28 -20.24 -6.13
C ILE A 37 -6.36 -21.07 -7.40
N ASP A 38 -7.59 -21.37 -7.81
CA ASP A 38 -7.95 -22.00 -9.09
C ASP A 38 -7.69 -20.99 -10.23
N LEU A 39 -6.53 -21.12 -10.86
CA LEU A 39 -6.02 -20.17 -11.85
C LEU A 39 -6.56 -20.46 -13.25
N ASP A 40 -6.86 -21.72 -13.54
CA ASP A 40 -7.45 -22.14 -14.82
C ASP A 40 -8.97 -22.26 -14.77
N GLN A 41 -9.58 -22.08 -13.59
CA GLN A 41 -11.01 -22.10 -13.34
C GLN A 41 -11.66 -23.46 -13.65
N ASP A 42 -10.90 -24.55 -13.54
CA ASP A 42 -11.40 -25.91 -13.79
C ASP A 42 -12.23 -26.48 -12.63
N GLY A 43 -12.30 -25.77 -11.49
CA GLY A 43 -13.07 -26.16 -10.32
C GLY A 43 -12.32 -27.10 -9.36
N GLU A 44 -11.05 -27.40 -9.65
CA GLU A 44 -10.19 -28.31 -8.91
C GLU A 44 -8.80 -27.70 -8.70
N LEU A 45 -8.18 -27.94 -7.55
CA LEU A 45 -6.84 -27.42 -7.29
C LEU A 45 -5.78 -28.47 -7.60
N ASN A 46 -4.87 -28.14 -8.50
CA ASN A 46 -3.71 -28.97 -8.81
C ASN A 46 -2.47 -28.60 -7.97
N ALA A 47 -1.41 -29.40 -8.09
CA ALA A 47 -0.18 -29.21 -7.33
C ALA A 47 0.49 -27.85 -7.57
N VAL A 48 0.38 -27.31 -8.79
CA VAL A 48 0.99 -26.03 -9.18
C VAL A 48 0.26 -24.88 -8.50
N GLU A 49 -1.06 -24.88 -8.54
CA GLU A 49 -1.91 -23.86 -7.92
C GLU A 49 -1.79 -23.86 -6.41
N TRP A 50 -1.83 -25.05 -5.79
CA TRP A 50 -1.62 -25.21 -4.36
C TRP A 50 -0.28 -24.63 -3.92
N LYS A 51 0.80 -24.99 -4.64
CA LYS A 51 2.15 -24.51 -4.34
C LYS A 51 2.28 -23.00 -4.57
N LYS A 52 1.68 -22.45 -5.64
CA LYS A 52 1.65 -21.01 -5.91
C LYS A 52 0.96 -20.27 -4.77
N HIS A 53 -0.22 -20.72 -4.34
CA HIS A 53 -0.93 -20.09 -3.24
C HIS A 53 -0.20 -20.23 -1.90
N ALA A 54 0.45 -21.38 -1.65
CA ALA A 54 1.28 -21.57 -0.46
C ALA A 54 2.44 -20.57 -0.44
N ALA A 55 3.02 -20.30 -1.61
CA ALA A 55 4.12 -19.37 -1.78
C ALA A 55 3.69 -17.91 -1.57
N VAL A 56 2.42 -17.53 -1.81
CA VAL A 56 1.94 -16.15 -1.59
C VAL A 56 2.20 -15.71 -0.16
N PHE A 57 1.77 -16.49 0.84
CA PHE A 57 1.97 -16.11 2.25
C PHE A 57 3.42 -16.23 2.70
N LYS A 58 4.17 -17.17 2.12
CA LYS A 58 5.61 -17.34 2.42
C LYS A 58 6.45 -16.17 1.90
N ASN A 59 6.10 -15.66 0.71
CA ASN A 59 6.92 -14.69 -0.02
C ASN A 59 6.36 -13.26 0.05
N ALA A 60 5.14 -13.08 0.55
CA ALA A 60 4.52 -11.77 0.68
C ALA A 60 5.39 -10.85 1.55
N GLN A 61 5.73 -9.69 0.99
CA GLN A 61 6.52 -8.69 1.66
C GLN A 61 5.91 -7.32 1.40
N ASN A 62 5.75 -6.54 2.46
CA ASN A 62 5.44 -5.12 2.32
C ASN A 62 6.72 -4.39 1.92
N VAL A 63 6.70 -3.80 0.72
CA VAL A 63 7.86 -3.10 0.15
C VAL A 63 7.39 -1.92 -0.69
N ALA A 64 8.22 -0.88 -0.76
CA ALA A 64 8.19 0.09 -1.86
C ALA A 64 9.31 -0.30 -2.83
N MET A 65 9.04 -0.30 -4.13
CA MET A 65 10.04 -0.66 -5.14
C MET A 65 9.90 0.21 -6.38
N ALA A 66 11.01 0.39 -7.09
CA ALA A 66 11.00 0.89 -8.46
C ALA A 66 11.30 -0.27 -9.41
N VAL A 67 10.39 -0.47 -10.36
CA VAL A 67 10.51 -1.49 -11.42
C VAL A 67 10.53 -0.77 -12.75
N ARG A 68 11.59 -0.98 -13.53
CA ARG A 68 11.68 -0.46 -14.89
C ARG A 68 10.58 -1.10 -15.75
N PRO A 69 9.82 -0.33 -16.53
CA PRO A 69 8.86 -0.87 -17.48
C PRO A 69 9.53 -1.82 -18.48
N GLY A 70 8.75 -2.78 -19.00
CA GLY A 70 9.25 -3.83 -19.91
C GLY A 70 9.64 -5.11 -19.18
N GLY A 71 10.15 -6.08 -19.95
CA GLY A 71 10.50 -7.42 -19.46
C GLY A 71 9.36 -8.43 -19.55
N ARG A 72 9.71 -9.72 -19.44
CA ARG A 72 8.77 -10.85 -19.53
C ARG A 72 9.14 -11.90 -18.50
N GLY A 73 8.15 -12.46 -17.81
CA GLY A 73 8.36 -13.46 -16.76
C GLY A 73 8.87 -12.85 -15.45
N ASP A 74 9.77 -13.55 -14.76
CA ASP A 74 10.39 -13.05 -13.53
C ASP A 74 11.46 -11.99 -13.85
N VAL A 75 11.15 -10.74 -13.52
CA VAL A 75 12.02 -9.59 -13.76
C VAL A 75 12.73 -9.09 -12.50
N THR A 76 12.68 -9.85 -11.40
CA THR A 76 13.17 -9.41 -10.08
C THR A 76 14.64 -8.98 -10.12
N ARG A 77 15.50 -9.71 -10.85
CA ARG A 77 16.94 -9.40 -10.96
C ARG A 77 17.28 -8.39 -12.06
N SER A 78 16.39 -8.26 -13.05
CA SER A 78 16.69 -7.56 -14.31
C SER A 78 16.01 -6.21 -14.45
N HIS A 79 14.94 -5.92 -13.71
CA HIS A 79 14.17 -4.67 -13.83
C HIS A 79 13.91 -3.96 -12.51
N VAL A 80 14.19 -4.58 -11.36
CA VAL A 80 14.06 -3.90 -10.06
C VAL A 80 15.29 -3.03 -9.83
N ASP A 81 15.11 -1.70 -9.82
CA ASP A 81 16.18 -0.73 -9.54
C ASP A 81 16.54 -0.68 -8.06
N TRP A 82 15.51 -0.62 -7.21
CA TRP A 82 15.67 -0.56 -5.77
C TRP A 82 14.42 -1.04 -5.05
N LEU A 83 14.60 -1.39 -3.79
CA LEU A 83 13.55 -1.84 -2.89
C LEU A 83 13.78 -1.26 -1.48
N ALA A 84 12.71 -0.77 -0.86
CA ALA A 84 12.69 -0.27 0.51
C ALA A 84 11.66 -1.04 1.35
N ARG A 85 12.02 -1.34 2.61
CA ARG A 85 11.20 -2.15 3.53
C ARG A 85 10.68 -1.37 4.73
N GLU A 86 11.14 -0.14 4.91
CA GLU A 86 10.86 0.63 6.11
C GLU A 86 10.12 1.93 5.83
N GLY A 87 9.31 2.36 6.79
CA GLY A 87 8.56 3.62 6.67
C GLY A 87 7.43 3.54 5.64
N LEU A 88 7.00 2.31 5.31
CA LEU A 88 5.95 2.04 4.34
C LEU A 88 4.59 2.48 4.90
N PRO A 89 3.73 3.09 4.07
CA PRO A 89 2.37 3.44 4.46
C PRO A 89 1.53 2.17 4.62
N VAL A 90 0.40 2.29 5.32
CA VAL A 90 -0.60 1.21 5.42
C VAL A 90 -1.72 1.44 4.41
N VAL A 91 -2.36 2.61 4.47
CA VAL A 91 -3.45 3.03 3.58
C VAL A 91 -3.06 4.15 2.61
N PRO A 92 -2.38 5.24 3.04
CA PRO A 92 -2.23 6.41 2.18
C PRO A 92 -1.27 6.12 1.04
N SER A 93 -1.64 6.52 -0.17
CA SER A 93 -0.75 6.39 -1.32
C SER A 93 0.48 7.27 -1.15
N PRO A 94 1.70 6.75 -1.45
CA PRO A 94 2.89 7.57 -1.56
C PRO A 94 2.76 8.67 -2.62
N THR A 95 3.61 9.69 -2.55
CA THR A 95 3.67 10.75 -3.57
C THR A 95 5.10 11.00 -4.00
N VAL A 96 5.35 11.01 -5.30
CA VAL A 96 6.62 11.48 -5.85
C VAL A 96 6.51 12.97 -6.14
N TYR A 97 7.41 13.77 -5.57
CA TYR A 97 7.47 15.20 -5.83
C TYR A 97 8.91 15.69 -5.78
N LYS A 98 9.33 16.47 -6.80
CA LYS A 98 10.70 16.99 -6.95
C LYS A 98 11.78 15.90 -6.78
N GLY A 99 11.57 14.73 -7.40
CA GLY A 99 12.51 13.61 -7.39
C GLY A 99 12.58 12.82 -6.08
N LEU A 100 11.68 13.08 -5.12
CA LEU A 100 11.62 12.36 -3.86
C LEU A 100 10.29 11.64 -3.71
N LEU A 101 10.33 10.38 -3.25
CA LEU A 101 9.16 9.61 -2.85
C LEU A 101 8.85 9.91 -1.37
N TYR A 102 7.66 10.42 -1.08
CA TYR A 102 7.17 10.67 0.26
C TYR A 102 6.17 9.60 0.67
N MET A 103 6.31 9.09 1.89
CA MET A 103 5.44 8.08 2.48
C MET A 103 5.13 8.47 3.91
N VAL A 104 3.87 8.35 4.32
CA VAL A 104 3.46 8.54 5.71
C VAL A 104 2.85 7.25 6.24
N LYS A 105 3.31 6.82 7.42
CA LYS A 105 2.68 5.71 8.14
C LYS A 105 1.99 6.22 9.41
N ASN A 106 1.11 5.37 9.96
CA ASN A 106 0.42 5.65 11.22
C ASN A 106 1.41 6.06 12.33
N GLY A 107 0.93 6.95 13.20
CA GLY A 107 1.73 7.69 14.16
C GLY A 107 2.35 8.98 13.61
N GLY A 108 2.11 9.32 12.33
CA GLY A 108 2.64 10.54 11.71
C GLY A 108 4.14 10.44 11.44
N ILE A 109 4.64 9.27 11.04
CA ILE A 109 6.04 9.13 10.64
C ILE A 109 6.13 9.35 9.14
N LEU A 110 6.63 10.50 8.72
CA LEU A 110 6.91 10.82 7.32
C LEU A 110 8.33 10.33 6.98
N THR A 111 8.44 9.49 5.96
CA THR A 111 9.70 9.03 5.37
C THR A 111 9.79 9.55 3.95
N SER A 112 10.95 10.06 3.55
CA SER A 112 11.25 10.41 2.17
C SER A 112 12.45 9.62 1.65
N LEU A 113 12.36 9.16 0.40
CA LEU A 113 13.42 8.48 -0.32
C LEU A 113 13.77 9.27 -1.58
N ASP A 114 15.02 9.19 -2.04
CA ASP A 114 15.36 9.52 -3.41
C ASP A 114 14.60 8.58 -4.36
N ALA A 115 13.77 9.12 -5.25
CA ALA A 115 12.90 8.29 -6.09
C ALA A 115 13.69 7.46 -7.12
N LYS A 116 14.90 7.90 -7.49
CA LYS A 116 15.75 7.18 -8.44
C LYS A 116 16.55 6.08 -7.77
N THR A 117 17.03 6.31 -6.55
CA THR A 117 17.95 5.35 -5.89
C THR A 117 17.35 4.60 -4.71
N GLY A 118 16.15 4.95 -4.25
CA GLY A 118 15.51 4.38 -3.06
C GLY A 118 16.19 4.74 -1.73
N LYS A 119 17.21 5.61 -1.75
CA LYS A 119 17.98 5.96 -0.54
C LYS A 119 17.16 6.90 0.34
N ARG A 120 17.03 6.57 1.62
CA ARG A 120 16.31 7.40 2.59
C ARG A 120 17.01 8.76 2.73
N THR A 121 16.27 9.83 2.45
CA THR A 121 16.77 11.20 2.65
C THR A 121 16.47 11.70 4.05
N ARG A 122 15.26 11.48 4.56
CA ARG A 122 14.87 11.87 5.92
C ARG A 122 13.69 11.05 6.42
N ARG A 123 13.64 10.84 7.74
CA ARG A 123 12.51 10.26 8.46
C ARG A 123 12.31 11.02 9.75
N ALA A 124 11.12 11.56 9.97
CA ALA A 124 10.79 12.22 11.23
C ALA A 124 9.28 12.16 11.49
N ARG A 125 8.90 12.44 12.73
CA ARG A 125 7.50 12.58 13.10
C ARG A 125 6.99 13.97 12.71
N ILE A 126 5.80 14.04 12.12
CA ILE A 126 5.09 15.28 11.80
C ILE A 126 4.01 15.57 12.85
N SER A 127 3.37 16.74 12.77
CA SER A 127 2.44 17.23 13.80
C SER A 127 1.24 16.30 14.02
N GLY A 128 0.62 15.79 12.95
CA GLY A 128 -0.50 14.86 13.05
C GLY A 128 -0.10 13.49 13.61
N ARG A 129 -0.51 13.17 14.84
CA ARG A 129 -0.35 11.82 15.41
C ARG A 129 -1.57 10.95 15.09
N GLY A 130 -1.43 9.63 15.14
CA GLY A 130 -2.54 8.70 14.89
C GLY A 130 -2.58 8.17 13.46
N ASN A 131 -3.76 7.75 13.01
CA ASN A 131 -3.91 7.03 11.75
C ASN A 131 -3.89 7.99 10.55
N TYR A 132 -3.44 7.48 9.41
CA TYR A 132 -3.48 8.19 8.13
C TYR A 132 -4.23 7.34 7.13
N TYR A 133 -5.29 7.89 6.53
CA TYR A 133 -6.06 7.29 5.44
C TYR A 133 -5.95 8.14 4.16
N ALA A 134 -6.03 9.46 4.33
CA ALA A 134 -5.85 10.42 3.26
C ALA A 134 -4.45 10.30 2.64
N SER A 135 -4.40 10.14 1.31
CA SER A 135 -3.15 10.12 0.55
C SER A 135 -2.44 11.47 0.63
N LEU A 136 -1.11 11.46 0.50
CA LEU A 136 -0.32 12.68 0.45
C LEU A 136 -0.65 13.48 -0.81
N VAL A 137 -0.61 14.81 -0.69
CA VAL A 137 -0.83 15.72 -1.82
C VAL A 137 0.35 16.66 -1.90
N ALA A 138 0.86 16.90 -3.11
CA ALA A 138 2.01 17.75 -3.34
C ALA A 138 1.68 18.89 -4.29
N GLY A 139 2.22 20.07 -4.02
CA GLY A 139 2.01 21.25 -4.85
C GLY A 139 2.70 22.47 -4.24
N ASP A 140 3.06 23.45 -5.08
CA ASP A 140 3.65 24.73 -4.64
C ASP A 140 4.84 24.57 -3.66
N GLY A 141 5.71 23.59 -3.92
CA GLY A 141 6.87 23.30 -3.08
C GLY A 141 6.54 22.67 -1.72
N LYS A 142 5.31 22.19 -1.51
CA LYS A 142 4.81 21.64 -0.24
C LYS A 142 4.24 20.23 -0.42
N ILE A 143 4.22 19.48 0.67
CA ILE A 143 3.48 18.23 0.85
C ILE A 143 2.44 18.48 1.95
N PHE A 144 1.22 18.00 1.74
CA PHE A 144 0.11 18.08 2.67
C PHE A 144 -0.25 16.66 3.13
N ALA A 145 -0.33 16.49 4.44
CA ALA A 145 -0.64 15.21 5.05
C ALA A 145 -1.75 15.39 6.10
N CYS A 146 -2.92 14.77 5.87
CA CYS A 146 -4.03 14.79 6.81
C CYS A 146 -4.09 13.45 7.55
N ASN A 147 -4.12 13.50 8.89
CA ASN A 147 -4.42 12.31 9.69
C ASN A 147 -5.95 12.14 9.82
N GLU A 148 -6.37 10.97 10.31
CA GLU A 148 -7.77 10.66 10.58
C GLU A 148 -8.38 11.69 11.53
N ALA A 149 -7.68 12.11 12.58
CA ALA A 149 -8.20 13.00 13.61
C ALA A 149 -8.49 14.45 13.14
N GLY A 150 -8.20 14.81 11.88
CA GLY A 150 -8.50 16.15 11.35
C GLY A 150 -7.32 17.11 11.34
N VAL A 151 -6.13 16.66 11.68
CA VAL A 151 -4.91 17.47 11.65
C VAL A 151 -4.26 17.39 10.27
N MET A 152 -4.25 18.50 9.55
CA MET A 152 -3.43 18.70 8.38
C MET A 152 -2.04 19.21 8.79
N THR A 153 -0.98 18.52 8.34
CA THR A 153 0.40 18.99 8.43
C THR A 153 0.85 19.51 7.08
N ILE A 154 1.44 20.72 7.06
CA ILE A 154 2.04 21.35 5.88
C ILE A 154 3.56 21.19 5.97
N ILE A 155 4.15 20.55 4.97
CA ILE A 155 5.57 20.21 4.93
C ILE A 155 6.22 20.92 3.74
N LYS A 156 7.31 21.67 3.96
CA LYS A 156 8.15 22.17 2.86
C LYS A 156 8.88 21.00 2.21
N ALA A 157 8.67 20.79 0.92
CA ALA A 157 9.28 19.69 0.18
C ALA A 157 10.79 19.93 -0.07
N GLY A 158 11.54 18.84 -0.20
CA GLY A 158 12.99 18.83 -0.40
C GLY A 158 13.69 17.68 0.34
N LYS A 159 15.00 17.52 0.11
CA LYS A 159 15.84 16.50 0.78
C LYS A 159 15.86 16.69 2.30
N SER A 160 15.88 17.94 2.74
CA SER A 160 15.78 18.38 4.13
C SER A 160 14.40 18.98 4.41
N TRP A 161 13.33 18.30 3.98
CA TRP A 161 11.97 18.78 4.21
C TRP A 161 11.74 19.10 5.70
N SER A 162 10.87 20.07 5.98
CA SER A 162 10.53 20.49 7.34
C SER A 162 9.03 20.74 7.46
N VAL A 163 8.48 20.55 8.66
CA VAL A 163 7.12 21.00 8.96
C VAL A 163 7.14 22.52 9.01
N ILE A 164 6.26 23.16 8.26
CA ILE A 164 6.13 24.63 8.20
C ILE A 164 4.80 25.14 8.74
N GLY A 165 3.89 24.23 9.06
CA GLY A 165 2.62 24.57 9.69
C GLY A 165 1.76 23.34 9.92
N SER A 166 0.70 23.53 10.70
CA SER A 166 -0.37 22.56 10.86
C SER A 166 -1.66 23.27 11.15
N HIS A 167 -2.77 22.64 10.81
CA HIS A 167 -4.11 23.10 11.15
C HIS A 167 -4.92 21.90 11.62
N ASP A 168 -5.65 22.09 12.72
CA ASP A 168 -6.60 21.13 13.24
C ASP A 168 -8.00 21.58 12.84
N PHE A 169 -8.68 20.77 12.05
CA PHE A 169 -10.05 21.03 11.62
C PHE A 169 -11.08 20.69 12.71
N GLY A 170 -10.69 20.01 13.78
CA GLY A 170 -11.59 19.54 14.83
C GLY A 170 -12.54 18.43 14.37
N GLU A 171 -12.38 17.94 13.15
CA GLU A 171 -13.26 16.99 12.50
C GLU A 171 -12.46 15.96 11.69
N ARG A 172 -12.98 14.74 11.61
CA ARG A 172 -12.28 13.63 10.93
C ARG A 172 -12.05 13.93 9.45
N ILE A 173 -10.86 13.56 8.95
CA ILE A 173 -10.49 13.64 7.53
C ILE A 173 -10.06 12.24 7.04
N LEU A 174 -10.78 11.71 6.06
CA LEU A 174 -10.44 10.46 5.38
C LEU A 174 -10.03 10.67 3.92
N ALA A 175 -10.48 11.76 3.30
CA ALA A 175 -10.22 12.07 1.90
C ALA A 175 -8.90 12.85 1.73
N PRO A 176 -8.10 12.56 0.69
CA PRO A 176 -6.97 13.40 0.33
C PRO A 176 -7.44 14.81 -0.07
N PRO A 177 -6.69 15.88 0.26
CA PRO A 177 -6.92 17.20 -0.30
C PRO A 177 -6.92 17.19 -1.83
N VAL A 178 -7.64 18.12 -2.46
CA VAL A 178 -7.63 18.28 -3.92
C VAL A 178 -7.15 19.69 -4.25
N VAL A 179 -6.19 19.81 -5.16
CA VAL A 179 -5.68 21.11 -5.62
C VAL A 179 -6.15 21.36 -7.03
N ARG A 180 -6.80 22.50 -7.27
CA ARG A 180 -7.26 22.95 -8.58
C ARG A 180 -7.23 24.47 -8.65
N GLU A 181 -6.71 25.03 -9.75
CA GLU A 181 -6.76 26.47 -10.05
C GLU A 181 -6.25 27.36 -8.89
N GLY A 182 -5.18 26.92 -8.21
CA GLY A 182 -4.61 27.66 -7.08
C GLY A 182 -5.39 27.57 -5.77
N GLN A 183 -6.46 26.77 -5.74
CA GLN A 183 -7.27 26.48 -4.57
C GLN A 183 -7.04 25.04 -4.09
N MET A 184 -7.17 24.85 -2.79
CA MET A 184 -7.15 23.55 -2.14
C MET A 184 -8.50 23.29 -1.47
N PHE A 185 -9.08 22.15 -1.80
CA PHE A 185 -10.33 21.66 -1.23
C PHE A 185 -10.04 20.54 -0.25
N ILE A 186 -10.63 20.62 0.94
CA ILE A 186 -10.47 19.63 2.00
C ILE A 186 -11.86 19.22 2.47
N ARG A 187 -12.15 17.93 2.39
CA ARG A 187 -13.40 17.35 2.89
C ARG A 187 -13.16 16.77 4.29
N THR A 188 -13.89 17.29 5.27
CA THR A 188 -14.07 16.67 6.59
C THR A 188 -15.36 15.84 6.59
N ASP A 189 -15.73 15.26 7.74
CA ASP A 189 -17.00 14.56 7.88
C ASP A 189 -18.22 15.48 7.60
N ASN A 190 -18.17 16.75 8.02
CA ASN A 190 -19.33 17.65 7.96
C ASN A 190 -19.20 18.79 6.94
N ALA A 191 -18.01 19.09 6.43
CA ALA A 191 -17.79 20.26 5.58
C ALA A 191 -16.80 20.02 4.44
N VAL A 192 -16.84 20.93 3.48
CA VAL A 192 -15.79 21.09 2.46
C VAL A 192 -15.23 22.50 2.58
N TYR A 193 -13.95 22.59 2.93
CA TYR A 193 -13.22 23.85 3.06
C TYR A 193 -12.51 24.15 1.74
N CYS A 194 -12.45 25.43 1.37
CA CYS A 194 -11.65 25.93 0.25
C CYS A 194 -10.61 26.92 0.76
N PHE A 195 -9.35 26.68 0.45
CA PHE A 195 -8.22 27.57 0.75
C PHE A 195 -7.60 28.04 -0.56
N GLY A 196 -7.50 29.35 -0.75
CA GLY A 196 -6.88 29.96 -1.93
C GLY A 196 -6.21 31.28 -1.58
N ARG A 197 -5.52 31.88 -2.56
CA ARG A 197 -5.07 33.26 -2.41
C ARG A 197 -6.29 34.18 -2.43
N LYS A 198 -6.25 35.24 -1.61
CA LYS A 198 -7.18 36.36 -1.72
C LYS A 198 -6.90 37.13 -3.01
#